data_AF-A0AAX1PC97-F1
#
_entry.id   AF-A0AAX1PC97-F1
#
_cell.length_a   1.000
_cell.length_b   1.000
_cell.length_c   1.000
_cell.angle_alpha   90.00
_cell.angle_beta   90.00
_cell.angle_gamma   90.00
#
_symmetry.space_group_name_H-M   'P 1'
#
loop_
_entity.id
_entity.type
_entity.pdbx_description
1 polymer ?
#
loop_
_entity_poly.entity_id
_entity_poly.type
_entity_poly.pdbx_seq_one_letter_code
_entity_poly.pdbx_strand_id
1 'polypeptide(L)'
;MTIYYTKITPSVMATKMDEAHAQLDASSEQSVRNFLKDASMSQIQCKMVYNDTASIEAALDKRVPIGWENRATGLCLVGGNTANADHVGTLGGCWNGGNIIRDSANASFRIHGPVPHGAENCIRCRWFITEARYLPALNAQFNQLSYHAHQAANLSVEIEGELEALKDQQFGCEADGLPFTKHNELQVLQRRYEKQQVEADEYAKDWIACFELIHKIIRIEETRGDDKNDKIIAVGSEQDVSYALKFIETDSELLHLSLLCDDAEFYPDLQDTLRKTPAIEKRSRQLNRILMRKGLDPIFMEMDEKQQLIAANSMLRHMAKIADPDNKMEGYRKVSNYLEMAEYLQDNKLLDAGITALTDNASKIITIKQPALLGK
;
A
#
# COMPACT_ATOMS: atom_id res chain seq x y z
N MET A 1 -46.21 12.54 -27.04
CA MET A 1 -45.36 12.41 -25.83
C MET A 1 -43.92 12.38 -26.29
N THR A 2 -43.17 13.44 -26.01
CA THR A 2 -41.74 13.52 -26.32
C THR A 2 -40.97 12.75 -25.25
N ILE A 3 -40.46 11.59 -25.62
CA ILE A 3 -39.52 10.82 -24.78
C ILE A 3 -38.23 11.64 -24.75
N TYR A 4 -37.95 12.27 -23.61
CA TYR A 4 -36.66 12.91 -23.35
C TYR A 4 -35.60 11.81 -23.32
N TYR A 5 -34.86 11.67 -24.42
CA TYR A 5 -33.69 10.81 -24.48
C TYR A 5 -32.56 11.55 -23.77
N THR A 6 -32.37 11.26 -22.48
CA THR A 6 -31.18 11.70 -21.75
C THR A 6 -30.00 11.00 -22.40
N LYS A 7 -29.25 11.71 -23.26
CA LYS A 7 -28.02 11.20 -23.87
C LYS A 7 -27.01 11.02 -22.74
N ILE A 8 -26.88 9.79 -22.24
CA ILE A 8 -25.89 9.46 -21.20
C ILE A 8 -24.51 9.58 -21.84
N THR A 9 -23.75 10.60 -21.44
CA THR A 9 -22.36 10.75 -21.86
C THR A 9 -21.48 9.74 -21.09
N PRO A 10 -20.33 9.31 -21.65
CA PRO A 10 -19.40 8.42 -20.94
C PRO A 10 -19.00 8.93 -19.55
N SER A 11 -18.93 10.25 -19.35
CA SER A 11 -18.71 10.87 -18.04
C SER A 11 -19.85 10.62 -17.06
N VAL A 12 -21.11 10.75 -17.48
CA VAL A 12 -22.28 10.45 -16.65
C VAL A 12 -22.37 8.96 -16.36
N MET A 13 -21.95 8.11 -17.29
CA MET A 13 -21.88 6.67 -17.08
C MET A 13 -20.78 6.29 -16.09
N ALA A 14 -19.60 6.92 -16.17
CA ALA A 14 -18.53 6.75 -15.18
C ALA A 14 -18.99 7.18 -13.79
N THR A 15 -19.58 8.37 -13.64
CA THR A 15 -20.11 8.82 -12.34
C THR A 15 -21.22 7.91 -11.81
N LYS A 16 -22.10 7.41 -12.67
CA LYS A 16 -23.15 6.44 -12.29
C LYS A 16 -22.57 5.08 -11.88
N MET A 17 -21.47 4.65 -12.50
CA MET A 17 -20.75 3.43 -12.12
C MET A 17 -19.99 3.65 -10.81
N ASP A 18 -19.33 4.80 -10.62
CA ASP A 18 -18.66 5.16 -9.36
C ASP A 18 -19.66 5.25 -8.20
N GLU A 19 -20.83 5.86 -8.43
CA GLU A 19 -21.93 5.89 -7.45
C GLU A 19 -22.46 4.48 -7.14
N ALA A 20 -22.57 3.61 -8.15
CA ALA A 20 -23.00 2.22 -7.98
C ALA A 20 -21.94 1.37 -7.25
N HIS A 21 -20.65 1.56 -7.57
CA HIS A 21 -19.53 0.93 -6.88
C HIS A 21 -19.48 1.38 -5.42
N ALA A 22 -19.59 2.68 -5.14
CA ALA A 22 -19.65 3.21 -3.78
C ALA A 22 -20.86 2.69 -2.99
N GLN A 23 -22.02 2.52 -3.63
CA GLN A 23 -23.19 1.90 -2.99
C GLN A 23 -23.00 0.41 -2.72
N LEU A 24 -22.36 -0.32 -3.64
CA LEU A 24 -22.01 -1.73 -3.45
C LEU A 24 -20.98 -1.91 -2.33
N ASP A 25 -19.99 -1.03 -2.25
CA ASP A 25 -18.98 -1.02 -1.19
C ASP A 25 -19.58 -0.71 0.19
N ALA A 26 -20.45 0.30 0.29
CA ALA A 26 -21.16 0.60 1.53
C ALA A 26 -22.10 -0.54 1.96
N SER A 27 -22.81 -1.15 1.01
CA SER A 27 -23.71 -2.28 1.28
C SER A 27 -22.95 -3.52 1.76
N SER A 28 -21.75 -3.75 1.21
CA SER A 28 -20.90 -4.86 1.61
C SER A 28 -20.23 -4.57 2.95
N GLU A 29 -19.78 -3.35 3.25
CA GLU A 29 -19.25 -2.99 4.59
C GLU A 29 -20.26 -3.26 5.70
N GLN A 30 -21.53 -2.88 5.46
CA GLN A 30 -22.62 -3.20 6.36
C GLN A 30 -22.85 -4.71 6.47
N SER A 31 -22.62 -5.47 5.38
CA SER A 31 -22.69 -6.93 5.37
C SER A 31 -21.70 -7.59 6.34
N VAL A 32 -20.45 -7.10 6.43
CA VAL A 32 -19.45 -7.66 7.36
C VAL A 32 -19.83 -7.42 8.82
N ARG A 33 -20.25 -6.19 9.14
CA ARG A 33 -20.72 -5.87 10.49
C ARG A 33 -21.94 -6.70 10.88
N ASN A 34 -22.89 -6.87 9.96
CA ASN A 34 -24.07 -7.70 10.19
C ASN A 34 -23.68 -9.18 10.35
N PHE A 35 -22.77 -9.69 9.50
CA PHE A 35 -22.25 -11.05 9.61
C PHE A 35 -21.60 -11.29 10.97
N LEU A 36 -20.66 -10.45 11.40
CA LEU A 36 -19.99 -10.59 12.70
C LEU A 36 -20.96 -10.44 13.88
N LYS A 37 -22.05 -9.70 13.70
CA LYS A 37 -23.10 -9.56 14.73
C LYS A 37 -23.89 -10.85 14.90
N ASP A 38 -24.21 -11.55 13.82
CA ASP A 38 -25.17 -12.67 13.84
C ASP A 38 -24.50 -14.06 13.77
N ALA A 39 -23.27 -14.15 13.23
CA ALA A 39 -22.59 -15.42 12.97
C ALA A 39 -22.01 -16.08 14.24
N SER A 40 -22.02 -17.40 14.31
CA SER A 40 -21.33 -18.14 15.38
C SER A 40 -19.81 -17.96 15.30
N MET A 41 -19.09 -18.21 16.41
CA MET A 41 -17.63 -18.18 16.39
C MET A 41 -17.02 -19.18 15.39
N SER A 42 -17.66 -20.34 15.18
CA SER A 42 -17.23 -21.31 14.17
C SER A 42 -17.38 -20.76 12.75
N GLN A 43 -18.48 -20.06 12.44
CA GLN A 43 -18.67 -19.42 11.14
C GLN A 43 -17.66 -18.30 10.91
N ILE A 44 -17.34 -17.53 11.96
CA ILE A 44 -16.34 -16.46 11.91
C ILE A 44 -14.94 -17.05 11.65
N GLN A 45 -14.57 -18.16 12.29
CA GLN A 45 -13.31 -18.86 12.05
C GLN A 45 -13.19 -19.40 10.61
N CYS A 46 -14.30 -19.76 9.97
CA CYS A 46 -14.32 -20.19 8.58
C CYS A 46 -14.28 -19.03 7.58
N LYS A 47 -14.60 -17.79 7.99
CA LYS A 47 -14.73 -16.65 7.09
C LYS A 47 -13.72 -15.52 7.27
N MET A 48 -13.25 -15.33 8.50
CA MET A 48 -12.45 -14.18 8.88
C MET A 48 -11.03 -14.59 9.26
N VAL A 49 -10.11 -13.65 9.11
CA VAL A 49 -8.70 -13.77 9.49
C VAL A 49 -8.35 -12.70 10.52
N TYR A 50 -7.55 -13.08 11.50
CA TYR A 50 -7.12 -12.23 12.61
C TYR A 50 -5.84 -12.80 13.25
N ASN A 51 -5.24 -12.00 14.13
CA ASN A 51 -3.96 -12.37 14.78
C ASN A 51 -4.14 -13.20 16.05
N ASP A 52 -5.18 -12.93 16.85
CA ASP A 52 -5.37 -13.59 18.14
C ASP A 52 -6.83 -14.00 18.38
N THR A 53 -7.09 -15.31 18.42
CA THR A 53 -8.44 -15.87 18.59
C THR A 53 -9.07 -15.45 19.92
N ALA A 54 -8.31 -15.48 21.01
CA ALA A 54 -8.84 -15.17 22.34
C ALA A 54 -9.31 -13.70 22.42
N SER A 55 -8.58 -12.77 21.80
CA SER A 55 -8.95 -11.36 21.73
C SER A 55 -10.19 -11.12 20.87
N ILE A 56 -10.32 -11.82 19.74
CA ILE A 56 -11.52 -11.72 18.89
C ILE A 56 -12.75 -12.29 19.61
N GLU A 57 -12.63 -13.45 20.25
CA GLU A 57 -13.70 -14.02 21.07
C GLU A 57 -14.13 -13.06 22.19
N ALA A 58 -13.17 -12.47 22.90
CA ALA A 58 -13.46 -11.49 23.95
C ALA A 58 -14.13 -10.22 23.39
N ALA A 59 -13.70 -9.72 22.24
CA ALA A 59 -14.27 -8.54 21.60
C ALA A 59 -15.70 -8.80 21.06
N LEU A 60 -15.99 -10.05 20.66
CA LEU A 60 -17.27 -10.49 20.12
C LEU A 60 -18.20 -11.12 21.18
N ASP A 61 -17.82 -11.16 22.45
CA ASP A 61 -18.68 -11.71 23.52
C ASP A 61 -19.97 -10.89 23.69
N LYS A 62 -19.85 -9.56 23.78
CA LYS A 62 -20.99 -8.65 23.92
C LYS A 62 -21.58 -8.15 22.60
N ARG A 63 -20.85 -8.31 21.48
CA ARG A 63 -21.18 -7.84 20.12
C ARG A 63 -21.78 -6.44 20.12
N VAL A 64 -20.92 -5.44 20.14
CA VAL A 64 -21.32 -4.02 20.06
C VAL A 64 -20.88 -3.42 18.71
N PRO A 65 -21.62 -3.67 17.60
CA PRO A 65 -21.23 -3.20 16.27
C PRO A 65 -21.06 -1.69 16.13
N ILE A 66 -21.74 -0.90 16.98
CA ILE A 66 -21.63 0.56 16.98
C ILE A 66 -20.21 1.02 17.36
N GLY A 67 -19.49 0.20 18.15
CA GLY A 67 -18.12 0.44 18.55
C GLY A 67 -17.11 -0.17 17.59
N TRP A 68 -17.52 -0.75 16.47
CA TRP A 68 -16.58 -1.24 15.45
C TRP A 68 -16.31 -0.16 14.42
N GLU A 69 -15.06 -0.05 14.00
CA GLU A 69 -14.61 0.96 13.05
C GLU A 69 -14.02 0.30 11.81
N ASN A 70 -14.47 0.74 10.63
CA ASN A 70 -13.93 0.28 9.36
C ASN A 70 -12.54 0.87 9.17
N ARG A 71 -11.60 0.04 8.74
CA ARG A 71 -10.24 0.42 8.37
C ARG A 71 -10.02 0.05 6.91
N ALA A 72 -9.07 0.71 6.25
CA ALA A 72 -8.79 0.44 4.83
C ALA A 72 -8.57 -1.06 4.53
N THR A 73 -7.95 -1.79 5.46
CA THR A 73 -7.57 -3.20 5.30
C THR A 73 -8.42 -4.20 6.10
N GLY A 74 -9.45 -3.74 6.81
CA GLY A 74 -10.28 -4.62 7.65
C GLY A 74 -11.18 -3.87 8.64
N LEU A 75 -11.38 -4.45 9.82
CA LEU A 75 -12.25 -3.91 10.86
C LEU A 75 -11.54 -3.90 12.21
N CYS A 76 -11.65 -2.79 12.94
CA CYS A 76 -11.23 -2.68 14.33
C CYS A 76 -12.42 -2.96 15.25
N LEU A 77 -12.33 -4.02 16.06
CA LEU A 77 -13.43 -4.41 16.97
C LEU A 77 -13.52 -3.57 18.25
N VAL A 78 -12.58 -2.63 18.45
CA VAL A 78 -12.49 -1.77 19.64
C VAL A 78 -12.54 -0.29 19.30
N GLY A 79 -13.08 0.04 18.12
CA GLY A 79 -13.41 1.42 17.74
C GLY A 79 -12.21 2.33 17.52
N GLY A 80 -11.06 1.75 17.19
CA GLY A 80 -9.88 2.53 16.84
C GLY A 80 -9.32 3.40 17.93
N ASN A 81 -9.55 3.05 19.18
CA ASN A 81 -9.17 3.93 20.27
C ASN A 81 -7.63 4.04 20.35
N THR A 82 -7.09 5.20 19.95
CA THR A 82 -5.64 5.46 19.92
C THR A 82 -5.13 6.12 21.21
N ALA A 83 -6.02 6.72 22.01
CA ALA A 83 -5.67 7.45 23.22
C ALA A 83 -6.11 6.68 24.48
N ASN A 84 -5.16 6.42 25.39
CA ASN A 84 -5.47 5.87 26.70
C ASN A 84 -5.96 6.99 27.65
N ALA A 85 -7.09 7.63 27.31
CA ALA A 85 -7.59 8.81 28.02
C ALA A 85 -7.98 8.50 29.48
N ASP A 86 -8.44 7.28 29.75
CA ASP A 86 -9.00 6.91 31.05
C ASP A 86 -8.05 6.07 31.91
N HIS A 87 -6.86 5.68 31.40
CA HIS A 87 -5.94 4.72 32.03
C HIS A 87 -6.57 3.36 32.41
N VAL A 88 -7.78 3.08 31.90
CA VAL A 88 -8.50 1.86 32.17
C VAL A 88 -8.02 0.79 31.20
N GLY A 89 -7.10 -0.06 31.66
CA GLY A 89 -6.56 -1.17 30.88
C GLY A 89 -7.60 -2.22 30.43
N THR A 90 -8.83 -2.15 30.94
CA THR A 90 -9.94 -3.05 30.54
C THR A 90 -10.65 -2.59 29.27
N LEU A 91 -10.49 -1.34 28.83
CA LEU A 91 -11.00 -0.89 27.55
C LEU A 91 -10.03 -1.30 26.44
N GLY A 92 -10.57 -1.87 25.35
CA GLY A 92 -9.77 -2.21 24.17
C GLY A 92 -9.30 -0.96 23.43
N GLY A 93 -8.06 -0.96 22.97
CA GLY A 93 -7.49 0.11 22.17
C GLY A 93 -6.09 -0.19 21.66
N CYS A 94 -5.49 0.74 20.94
CA CYS A 94 -4.15 0.58 20.38
C CYS A 94 -3.08 0.44 21.48
N TRP A 95 -3.27 1.00 22.67
CA TRP A 95 -2.31 0.87 23.78
C TRP A 95 -2.25 -0.53 24.40
N ASN A 96 -3.25 -1.38 24.16
CA ASN A 96 -3.25 -2.78 24.57
C ASN A 96 -3.38 -3.72 23.36
N GLY A 97 -3.23 -3.25 22.13
CA GLY A 97 -3.46 -4.06 20.93
C GLY A 97 -2.31 -5.00 20.55
N GLY A 98 -1.20 -4.99 21.27
CA GLY A 98 -0.02 -5.80 20.95
C GLY A 98 0.06 -7.13 21.69
N ASN A 99 1.28 -7.67 21.70
CA ASN A 99 1.59 -8.96 22.32
C ASN A 99 1.39 -8.95 23.83
N ILE A 100 1.19 -10.13 24.39
CA ILE A 100 1.08 -10.32 25.83
C ILE A 100 2.43 -10.04 26.52
N ILE A 101 2.42 -9.13 27.50
CA ILE A 101 3.56 -8.78 28.34
C ILE A 101 3.57 -9.66 29.59
N ARG A 102 2.39 -9.86 30.19
CA ARG A 102 2.21 -10.71 31.37
C ARG A 102 1.06 -11.65 31.14
N ASP A 103 1.36 -12.94 31.10
CA ASP A 103 0.34 -13.97 31.00
C ASP A 103 -0.26 -14.33 32.35
N SER A 104 -1.50 -14.80 32.32
CA SER A 104 -2.25 -15.27 33.48
C SER A 104 -3.28 -16.30 33.05
N ALA A 105 -3.55 -17.26 33.93
CA ALA A 105 -4.64 -18.22 33.75
C ALA A 105 -6.02 -17.53 33.69
N ASN A 106 -6.17 -16.38 34.35
CA ASN A 106 -7.38 -15.57 34.28
C ASN A 106 -7.16 -14.43 33.26
N ALA A 107 -7.98 -14.41 32.21
CA ALA A 107 -7.90 -13.46 31.10
C ALA A 107 -7.93 -12.00 31.58
N SER A 108 -8.67 -11.69 32.65
CA SER A 108 -8.77 -10.33 33.21
C SER A 108 -7.46 -9.81 33.82
N PHE A 109 -6.50 -10.70 34.10
CA PHE A 109 -5.19 -10.33 34.66
C PHE A 109 -4.06 -10.38 33.63
N ARG A 110 -4.36 -10.73 32.37
CA ARG A 110 -3.41 -10.64 31.27
C ARG A 110 -3.15 -9.18 30.93
N ILE A 111 -1.89 -8.85 30.69
CA ILE A 111 -1.47 -7.51 30.31
C ILE A 111 -0.87 -7.59 28.92
N HIS A 112 -1.40 -6.78 28.01
CA HIS A 112 -0.91 -6.65 26.64
C HIS A 112 -0.20 -5.32 26.46
N GLY A 113 0.80 -5.31 25.59
CA GLY A 113 1.50 -4.10 25.19
C GLY A 113 0.73 -3.28 24.15
N PRO A 114 1.26 -2.11 23.78
CA PRO A 114 0.74 -1.34 22.68
C PRO A 114 0.91 -2.09 21.35
N VAL A 115 0.10 -1.71 20.36
CA VAL A 115 0.27 -2.16 18.98
C VAL A 115 1.72 -1.85 18.55
N PRO A 116 2.45 -2.87 18.05
CA PRO A 116 3.81 -2.66 17.56
C PRO A 116 3.88 -1.65 16.42
N HIS A 117 4.99 -0.94 16.30
CA HIS A 117 5.19 0.14 15.33
C HIS A 117 4.18 1.30 15.42
N GLY A 118 3.41 1.39 16.51
CA GLY A 118 2.56 2.54 16.83
C GLY A 118 1.07 2.27 16.66
N ALA A 119 0.28 3.30 17.00
CA ALA A 119 -1.17 3.25 16.86
C ALA A 119 -1.57 3.11 15.39
N GLU A 120 -2.74 2.52 15.15
CA GLU A 120 -3.31 2.28 13.81
C GLU A 120 -2.56 1.28 12.92
N ASN A 121 -1.46 0.67 13.38
CA ASN A 121 -0.84 -0.49 12.72
C ASN A 121 -1.69 -1.77 12.90
N CYS A 122 -2.87 -1.77 12.30
CA CYS A 122 -3.94 -2.74 12.55
C CYS A 122 -3.53 -4.16 12.16
N ILE A 123 -2.68 -4.32 11.14
CA ILE A 123 -2.19 -5.62 10.69
C ILE A 123 -1.41 -6.39 11.77
N ARG A 124 -0.86 -5.71 12.78
CA ARG A 124 -0.20 -6.32 13.96
C ARG A 124 -1.02 -6.21 15.24
N CYS A 125 -2.24 -5.70 15.15
CA CYS A 125 -3.14 -5.55 16.28
C CYS A 125 -3.93 -6.84 16.54
N ARG A 126 -4.05 -7.23 17.82
CA ARG A 126 -4.85 -8.38 18.26
C ARG A 126 -6.37 -8.16 18.13
N TRP A 127 -6.81 -6.90 18.05
CA TRP A 127 -8.21 -6.51 17.91
C TRP A 127 -8.69 -6.42 16.46
N PHE A 128 -7.79 -6.66 15.51
CA PHE A 128 -8.03 -6.49 14.09
C PHE A 128 -8.56 -7.79 13.47
N ILE A 129 -9.56 -7.64 12.60
CA ILE A 129 -10.17 -8.73 11.85
C ILE A 129 -10.35 -8.31 10.39
N THR A 130 -10.12 -9.23 9.46
CA THR A 130 -10.19 -9.00 8.01
C THR A 130 -10.70 -10.23 7.26
N GLU A 131 -10.94 -10.12 5.96
CA GLU A 131 -11.44 -11.20 5.10
C GLU A 131 -11.09 -10.95 3.62
N ALA A 132 -11.47 -11.88 2.74
CA ALA A 132 -11.14 -11.87 1.30
C ALA A 132 -11.42 -10.57 0.55
N ARG A 133 -12.48 -9.85 0.89
CA ARG A 133 -12.79 -8.57 0.24
C ARG A 133 -11.71 -7.49 0.41
N TYR A 134 -10.93 -7.57 1.49
CA TYR A 134 -9.89 -6.60 1.80
C TYR A 134 -8.57 -6.96 1.12
N LEU A 135 -8.49 -8.06 0.37
CA LEU A 135 -7.28 -8.49 -0.34
C LEU A 135 -6.67 -7.37 -1.20
N PRO A 136 -7.43 -6.62 -2.03
CA PRO A 136 -6.85 -5.54 -2.81
C PRO A 136 -6.21 -4.43 -1.95
N ALA A 137 -6.88 -4.05 -0.86
CA ALA A 137 -6.37 -3.04 0.07
C ALA A 137 -5.16 -3.54 0.89
N LEU A 138 -5.18 -4.82 1.29
CA LEU A 138 -4.04 -5.46 1.94
C LEU A 138 -2.84 -5.56 1.02
N ASN A 139 -3.04 -5.84 -0.27
CA ASN A 139 -1.97 -5.84 -1.26
C ASN A 139 -1.36 -4.44 -1.47
N ALA A 140 -2.20 -3.41 -1.53
CA ALA A 140 -1.74 -2.03 -1.58
C ALA A 140 -0.92 -1.66 -0.33
N GLN A 141 -1.41 -2.01 0.86
CA GLN A 141 -0.68 -1.85 2.13
C GLN A 141 0.66 -2.61 2.12
N PHE A 142 0.67 -3.85 1.62
CA PHE A 142 1.86 -4.69 1.50
C PHE A 142 2.93 -4.03 0.62
N ASN A 143 2.54 -3.50 -0.54
CA ASN A 143 3.45 -2.78 -1.44
C ASN A 143 4.04 -1.53 -0.76
N GLN A 144 3.21 -0.80 -0.01
CA GLN A 144 3.63 0.41 0.69
C GLN A 144 4.59 0.11 1.85
N LEU A 145 4.33 -0.94 2.64
CA LEU A 145 5.23 -1.40 3.69
C LEU A 145 6.58 -1.83 3.11
N SER A 146 6.58 -2.55 1.99
CA SER A 146 7.80 -2.91 1.26
C SER A 146 8.60 -1.67 0.86
N TYR A 147 7.93 -0.62 0.36
CA TYR A 147 8.58 0.64 0.00
C TYR A 147 9.21 1.33 1.21
N HIS A 148 8.49 1.44 2.33
CA HIS A 148 9.02 2.06 3.55
C HIS A 148 10.20 1.28 4.14
N ALA A 149 10.12 -0.06 4.17
CA ALA A 149 11.22 -0.93 4.59
C ALA A 149 12.46 -0.69 3.72
N HIS A 150 12.29 -0.64 2.39
CA HIS A 150 13.38 -0.39 1.46
C HIS A 150 13.98 1.02 1.62
N GLN A 151 13.17 2.05 1.86
CA GLN A 151 13.67 3.40 2.11
C GLN A 151 14.52 3.49 3.38
N ALA A 152 14.03 2.93 4.49
CA ALA A 152 14.75 2.93 5.76
C ALA A 152 16.05 2.11 5.65
N ALA A 153 16.01 0.94 4.98
CA ALA A 153 17.17 0.10 4.76
C ALA A 153 18.25 0.79 3.92
N ASN A 154 17.88 1.43 2.80
CA ASN A 154 18.84 2.15 1.96
C ASN A 154 19.51 3.30 2.70
N LEU A 155 18.73 4.08 3.46
CA LEU A 155 19.30 5.15 4.28
C LEU A 155 20.23 4.59 5.36
N SER A 156 19.91 3.43 5.93
CA SER A 156 20.80 2.73 6.86
C SER A 156 22.14 2.38 6.20
N VAL A 157 22.12 1.85 4.97
CA VAL A 157 23.33 1.49 4.21
C VAL A 157 24.18 2.72 3.89
N GLU A 158 23.55 3.84 3.51
CA GLU A 158 24.27 5.11 3.27
C GLU A 158 25.01 5.58 4.53
N ILE A 159 24.33 5.57 5.69
CA ILE A 159 24.92 5.97 6.97
C ILE A 159 25.98 4.97 7.43
N GLU A 160 25.81 3.68 7.15
CA GLU A 160 26.79 2.64 7.44
C GLU A 160 28.11 2.91 6.70
N GLY A 161 28.06 3.29 5.42
CA GLY A 161 29.25 3.67 4.66
C GLY A 161 29.99 4.88 5.26
N GLU A 162 29.26 5.90 5.74
CA GLU A 162 29.86 7.03 6.47
C GLU A 162 30.51 6.59 7.79
N LEU A 163 29.84 5.68 8.51
CA LEU A 163 30.29 5.13 9.79
C LEU A 163 31.54 4.28 9.64
N GLU A 164 31.60 3.43 8.62
CA GLU A 164 32.77 2.60 8.28
C GLU A 164 33.98 3.48 7.95
N ALA A 165 33.80 4.50 7.09
CA ALA A 165 34.89 5.42 6.74
C ALA A 165 35.45 6.18 7.96
N LEU A 166 34.61 6.46 8.97
CA LEU A 166 35.05 7.12 10.20
C LEU A 166 35.73 6.13 11.18
N LYS A 167 35.26 4.88 11.23
CA LYS A 167 35.92 3.80 11.98
C LYS A 167 37.30 3.47 11.41
N ASP A 168 37.46 3.49 10.09
CA ASP A 168 38.77 3.33 9.43
C ASP A 168 39.74 4.45 9.81
N GLN A 169 39.26 5.71 9.87
CA GLN A 169 40.06 6.84 10.35
C GLN A 169 40.48 6.66 11.81
N GLN A 170 39.56 6.20 12.67
CA GLN A 170 39.86 5.90 14.07
C GLN A 170 40.96 4.84 14.17
N PHE A 171 40.83 3.74 13.43
CA PHE A 171 41.82 2.67 13.38
C PHE A 171 43.18 3.18 12.90
N GLY A 172 43.22 4.04 11.88
CA GLY A 172 44.44 4.69 11.41
C GLY A 172 45.12 5.55 12.48
N CYS A 173 44.36 6.38 13.20
CA CYS A 173 44.89 7.15 14.33
C CYS A 173 45.48 6.24 15.42
N GLU A 174 44.79 5.15 15.77
CA GLU A 174 45.26 4.18 16.75
C GLU A 174 46.55 3.48 16.30
N ALA A 175 46.65 3.10 15.02
CA ALA A 175 47.84 2.48 14.44
C ALA A 175 49.05 3.43 14.44
N ASP A 176 48.83 4.72 14.18
CA ASP A 176 49.87 5.75 14.18
C ASP A 176 50.18 6.30 15.59
N GLY A 177 49.47 5.84 16.62
CA GLY A 177 49.61 6.33 18.00
C GLY A 177 49.12 7.77 18.20
N LEU A 178 48.26 8.26 17.30
CA LEU A 178 47.67 9.60 17.32
C LEU A 178 46.29 9.58 18.01
N PRO A 179 45.91 10.64 18.74
CA PRO A 179 44.60 10.72 19.36
C PRO A 179 43.50 10.95 18.32
N PHE A 180 42.44 10.13 18.35
CA PHE A 180 41.24 10.34 17.55
C PHE A 180 40.39 11.50 18.11
N THR A 181 40.01 12.47 17.27
CA THR A 181 39.33 13.70 17.72
C THR A 181 37.83 13.73 17.39
N LYS A 182 37.33 12.80 16.56
CA LYS A 182 35.96 12.82 16.02
C LYS A 182 34.98 11.89 16.74
N HIS A 183 35.17 11.64 18.04
CA HIS A 183 34.31 10.76 18.83
C HIS A 183 32.83 11.17 18.84
N ASN A 184 32.54 12.47 18.86
CA ASN A 184 31.17 12.98 18.83
C ASN A 184 30.49 12.67 17.47
N GLU A 185 31.21 12.85 16.36
CA GLU A 185 30.70 12.51 15.02
C GLU A 185 30.40 11.01 14.92
N LEU A 186 31.30 10.16 15.43
CA LEU A 186 31.11 8.71 15.48
C LEU A 186 29.86 8.32 16.27
N GLN A 187 29.67 8.90 17.45
CA GLN A 187 28.49 8.63 18.28
C GLN A 187 27.19 9.08 17.60
N VAL A 188 27.21 10.25 16.93
CA VAL A 188 26.04 10.75 16.20
C VAL A 188 25.70 9.84 15.02
N LEU A 189 26.68 9.38 14.26
CA LEU A 189 26.48 8.45 13.15
C LEU A 189 25.96 7.09 13.62
N GLN A 190 26.55 6.53 14.67
CA GLN A 190 26.11 5.27 15.28
C GLN A 190 24.63 5.32 15.68
N ARG A 191 24.22 6.38 16.40
CA ARG A 191 22.81 6.58 16.77
C ARG A 191 21.89 6.72 15.55
N ARG A 192 22.34 7.41 14.48
CA ARG A 192 21.55 7.57 13.25
C ARG A 192 21.38 6.22 12.53
N TYR A 193 22.43 5.42 12.44
CA TYR A 193 22.41 4.07 11.88
C TYR A 193 21.44 3.16 12.64
N GLU A 194 21.59 3.07 13.96
CA GLU A 194 20.72 2.26 14.82
C GLU A 194 19.25 2.65 14.67
N LYS A 195 18.96 3.96 14.56
CA LYS A 195 17.60 4.45 14.33
C LYS A 195 17.02 3.90 13.01
N GLN A 196 17.79 3.94 11.92
CA GLN A 196 17.30 3.45 10.62
C GLN A 196 17.17 1.93 10.58
N GLN A 197 18.05 1.20 11.27
CA GLN A 197 17.93 -0.26 11.40
C GLN A 197 16.66 -0.66 12.13
N VAL A 198 16.34 0.00 13.25
CA VAL A 198 15.12 -0.29 14.02
C VAL A 198 13.88 0.03 13.18
N GLU A 199 13.88 1.16 12.45
CA GLU A 199 12.78 1.53 11.57
C GLU A 199 12.58 0.51 10.44
N ALA A 200 13.67 0.10 9.76
CA ALA A 200 13.64 -0.88 8.69
C ALA A 200 13.13 -2.26 9.18
N ASP A 201 13.58 -2.69 10.36
CA ASP A 201 13.14 -3.92 11.00
C ASP A 201 11.65 -3.89 11.38
N GLU A 202 11.13 -2.78 11.91
CA GLU A 202 9.70 -2.65 12.20
C GLU A 202 8.83 -2.66 10.93
N TYR A 203 9.22 -1.95 9.86
CA TYR A 203 8.51 -2.07 8.57
C TYR A 203 8.59 -3.48 7.98
N ALA A 204 9.71 -4.18 8.14
CA ALA A 204 9.83 -5.56 7.67
C ALA A 204 8.90 -6.51 8.44
N LYS A 205 8.77 -6.34 9.77
CA LYS A 205 7.82 -7.11 10.58
C LYS A 205 6.37 -6.79 10.20
N ASP A 206 6.05 -5.53 9.93
CA ASP A 206 4.74 -5.14 9.43
C ASP A 206 4.45 -5.79 8.07
N TRP A 207 5.42 -5.75 7.17
CA TRP A 207 5.33 -6.37 5.85
C TRP A 207 5.05 -7.87 5.93
N ILE A 208 5.77 -8.58 6.82
CA ILE A 208 5.55 -10.01 7.10
C ILE A 208 4.17 -10.25 7.71
N ALA A 209 3.74 -9.45 8.69
CA ALA A 209 2.43 -9.60 9.31
C ALA A 209 1.29 -9.39 8.30
N CYS A 210 1.42 -8.41 7.41
CA CYS A 210 0.48 -8.19 6.31
C CYS A 210 0.44 -9.39 5.37
N PHE A 211 1.61 -9.92 4.97
CA PHE A 211 1.71 -11.13 4.15
C PHE A 211 1.01 -12.34 4.79
N GLU A 212 1.23 -12.57 6.09
CA GLU A 212 0.61 -13.67 6.81
C GLU A 212 -0.92 -13.56 6.81
N LEU A 213 -1.48 -12.36 6.95
CA LEU A 213 -2.92 -12.13 6.84
C LEU A 213 -3.44 -12.46 5.44
N ILE A 214 -2.80 -11.93 4.40
CA ILE A 214 -3.18 -12.19 3.01
C ILE A 214 -3.13 -13.69 2.71
N HIS A 215 -2.05 -14.37 3.11
CA HIS A 215 -1.89 -15.80 2.90
C HIS A 215 -2.89 -16.66 3.69
N LYS A 216 -3.23 -16.27 4.92
CA LYS A 216 -4.32 -16.91 5.68
C LYS A 216 -5.66 -16.76 4.96
N ILE A 217 -5.95 -15.59 4.39
CA ILE A 217 -7.17 -15.35 3.62
C ILE A 217 -7.20 -16.28 2.40
N ILE A 218 -6.12 -16.32 1.60
CA ILE A 218 -6.04 -17.16 0.40
C ILE A 218 -6.30 -18.64 0.76
N ARG A 219 -5.68 -19.15 1.83
CA ARG A 219 -5.90 -20.53 2.29
C ARG A 219 -7.36 -20.81 2.68
N ILE A 220 -8.01 -19.87 3.35
CA ILE A 220 -9.42 -19.98 3.68
C ILE A 220 -10.27 -20.04 2.39
N GLU A 221 -9.96 -19.21 1.39
CA GLU A 221 -10.72 -19.22 0.13
C GLU A 221 -10.47 -20.48 -0.71
N GLU A 222 -9.24 -20.98 -0.76
CA GLU A 222 -8.90 -22.24 -1.45
C GLU A 222 -9.63 -23.46 -0.85
N THR A 223 -9.79 -23.49 0.48
CA THR A 223 -10.47 -24.60 1.17
C THR A 223 -12.00 -24.59 0.98
N ARG A 224 -12.61 -23.51 0.48
CA ARG A 224 -14.06 -23.40 0.31
C ARG A 224 -14.64 -24.19 -0.85
N GLY A 225 -13.83 -24.67 -1.80
CA GLY A 225 -14.30 -25.46 -2.93
C GLY A 225 -15.37 -24.75 -3.80
N ASP A 226 -15.97 -25.48 -4.74
CA ASP A 226 -16.81 -24.91 -5.80
C ASP A 226 -18.28 -24.63 -5.39
N ASP A 227 -18.57 -24.54 -4.09
CA ASP A 227 -19.91 -24.26 -3.57
C ASP A 227 -20.33 -22.81 -3.85
N LYS A 228 -20.92 -22.60 -5.04
CA LYS A 228 -21.34 -21.31 -5.59
C LYS A 228 -22.32 -20.51 -4.70
N ASN A 229 -22.96 -21.15 -3.72
CA ASN A 229 -23.95 -20.50 -2.86
C ASN A 229 -23.32 -19.68 -1.72
N ASP A 230 -22.06 -19.95 -1.34
CA ASP A 230 -21.34 -19.21 -0.28
C ASP A 230 -20.18 -18.36 -0.83
N LYS A 231 -19.92 -18.40 -2.15
CA LYS A 231 -18.93 -17.55 -2.85
C LYS A 231 -19.30 -16.06 -2.90
N ILE A 232 -20.43 -15.67 -2.30
CA ILE A 232 -20.98 -14.31 -2.36
C ILE A 232 -20.54 -13.54 -1.11
N ILE A 233 -19.29 -13.09 -1.03
CA ILE A 233 -18.80 -11.79 -0.48
C ILE A 233 -17.37 -11.49 -1.04
N ALA A 234 -16.85 -12.25 -2.02
CA ALA A 234 -15.72 -11.75 -2.78
C ALA A 234 -16.26 -10.68 -3.76
N VAL A 235 -16.09 -9.40 -3.44
CA VAL A 235 -16.07 -8.36 -4.48
C VAL A 235 -14.77 -8.57 -5.25
N GLY A 236 -14.79 -9.61 -6.08
CA GLY A 236 -13.63 -10.15 -6.75
C GLY A 236 -13.98 -11.48 -7.41
N SER A 237 -13.68 -11.59 -8.69
CA SER A 237 -13.69 -12.85 -9.42
C SER A 237 -12.70 -13.85 -8.79
N GLU A 238 -12.84 -15.15 -9.07
CA GLU A 238 -11.86 -16.19 -8.68
C GLU A 238 -10.42 -15.84 -9.10
N GLN A 239 -10.31 -15.01 -10.15
CA GLN A 239 -9.04 -14.43 -10.58
C GLN A 239 -8.41 -13.57 -9.48
N ASP A 240 -9.17 -12.72 -8.78
CA ASP A 240 -8.66 -11.80 -7.75
C ASP A 240 -8.00 -12.54 -6.57
N VAL A 241 -8.45 -13.75 -6.24
CA VAL A 241 -7.81 -14.62 -5.25
C VAL A 241 -6.52 -15.26 -5.82
N SER A 242 -6.56 -15.74 -7.06
CA SER A 242 -5.38 -16.35 -7.74
C SER A 242 -4.26 -15.34 -8.07
N TYR A 243 -4.60 -14.05 -8.21
CA TYR A 243 -3.67 -12.95 -8.48
C TYR A 243 -3.28 -12.18 -7.21
N ALA A 244 -3.89 -12.47 -6.05
CA ALA A 244 -3.70 -11.69 -4.82
C ALA A 244 -2.23 -11.60 -4.38
N LEU A 245 -1.41 -12.62 -4.61
CA LEU A 245 0.03 -12.57 -4.30
C LEU A 245 0.84 -13.22 -5.41
N LYS A 246 1.09 -12.45 -6.49
CA LYS A 246 2.18 -12.78 -7.42
C LYS A 246 3.42 -12.01 -7.01
N PHE A 247 4.36 -12.70 -6.38
CA PHE A 247 5.70 -12.17 -6.22
C PHE A 247 6.35 -12.02 -7.59
N ILE A 248 6.58 -10.78 -7.98
CA ILE A 248 7.41 -10.46 -9.13
C ILE A 248 8.73 -9.97 -8.56
N GLU A 249 9.73 -10.83 -8.58
CA GLU A 249 11.10 -10.41 -8.34
C GLU A 249 11.49 -9.44 -9.45
N THR A 250 11.79 -8.20 -9.09
CA THR A 250 12.06 -7.12 -10.04
C THR A 250 12.98 -6.09 -9.41
N ASP A 251 13.98 -5.67 -10.17
CA ASP A 251 14.84 -4.53 -9.82
C ASP A 251 14.27 -3.20 -10.35
N SER A 252 13.06 -3.24 -10.95
CA SER A 252 12.42 -2.07 -11.55
C SER A 252 11.79 -1.18 -10.48
N GLU A 253 12.50 -0.12 -10.13
CA GLU A 253 11.97 0.91 -9.24
C GLU A 253 10.76 1.62 -9.86
N LEU A 254 10.74 1.82 -11.19
CA LEU A 254 9.61 2.45 -11.86
C LEU A 254 8.34 1.62 -11.69
N LEU A 255 8.44 0.28 -11.78
CA LEU A 255 7.31 -0.62 -11.54
C LEU A 255 6.76 -0.45 -10.13
N HIS A 256 7.60 -0.52 -9.11
CA HIS A 256 7.17 -0.40 -7.72
C HIS A 256 6.49 0.95 -7.47
N LEU A 257 7.13 2.06 -7.85
CA LEU A 257 6.56 3.40 -7.70
C LEU A 257 5.24 3.57 -8.46
N SER A 258 5.12 2.96 -9.63
CA SER A 258 3.90 3.02 -10.45
C SER A 258 2.74 2.30 -9.78
N LEU A 259 2.98 1.13 -9.17
CA LEU A 259 1.96 0.37 -8.45
C LEU A 259 1.51 1.10 -7.18
N LEU A 260 2.44 1.63 -6.38
CA LEU A 260 2.12 2.41 -5.17
C LEU A 260 1.20 3.60 -5.48
N CYS A 261 1.57 4.35 -6.50
CA CYS A 261 0.80 5.52 -6.92
C CYS A 261 -0.53 5.14 -7.54
N ASP A 262 -0.61 3.99 -8.20
CA ASP A 262 -1.86 3.48 -8.75
C ASP A 262 -2.86 3.11 -7.66
N ASP A 263 -2.40 2.35 -6.66
CA ASP A 263 -3.20 1.93 -5.50
C ASP A 263 -3.65 3.13 -4.65
N ALA A 264 -2.77 4.14 -4.49
CA ALA A 264 -3.06 5.36 -3.74
C ALA A 264 -4.18 6.23 -4.35
N GLU A 265 -4.65 5.97 -5.56
CA GLU A 265 -5.83 6.66 -6.10
C GLU A 265 -7.14 6.11 -5.52
N PHE A 266 -7.13 4.84 -5.11
CA PHE A 266 -8.31 4.12 -4.61
C PHE A 266 -8.43 4.12 -3.09
N TYR A 267 -7.30 4.23 -2.38
CA TYR A 267 -7.25 4.15 -0.92
C TYR A 267 -6.76 5.46 -0.29
N PRO A 268 -7.67 6.30 0.26
CA PRO A 268 -7.31 7.61 0.83
C PRO A 268 -6.25 7.56 1.94
N ASP A 269 -6.35 6.62 2.87
CA ASP A 269 -5.38 6.46 3.97
C ASP A 269 -3.97 6.15 3.45
N LEU A 270 -3.88 5.34 2.39
CA LEU A 270 -2.62 5.00 1.72
C LEU A 270 -2.10 6.19 0.92
N GLN A 271 -2.99 6.97 0.30
CA GLN A 271 -2.65 8.21 -0.39
C GLN A 271 -1.99 9.21 0.56
N ASP A 272 -2.59 9.47 1.72
CA ASP A 272 -2.06 10.40 2.71
C ASP A 272 -0.69 9.96 3.23
N THR A 273 -0.47 8.66 3.36
CA THR A 273 0.83 8.09 3.75
C THR A 273 1.84 8.21 2.61
N LEU A 274 1.45 7.93 1.37
CA LEU A 274 2.31 8.01 0.19
C LEU A 274 2.81 9.43 -0.07
N ARG A 275 1.93 10.44 0.12
CA ARG A 275 2.25 11.88 -0.05
C ARG A 275 3.25 12.42 0.97
N LYS A 276 3.49 11.69 2.07
CA LYS A 276 4.58 12.01 3.03
C LYS A 276 5.94 11.50 2.54
N THR A 277 5.99 10.86 1.38
CA THR A 277 7.20 10.28 0.79
C THR A 277 7.53 10.93 -0.56
N PRO A 278 8.77 10.83 -1.05
CA PRO A 278 9.13 11.32 -2.37
C PRO A 278 8.63 10.42 -3.52
N ALA A 279 7.77 9.42 -3.28
CA ALA A 279 7.41 8.40 -4.28
C ALA A 279 6.82 9.00 -5.57
N ILE A 280 5.86 9.92 -5.41
CA ILE A 280 5.16 10.56 -6.54
C ILE A 280 6.17 11.37 -7.37
N GLU A 281 6.94 12.24 -6.70
CA GLU A 281 7.95 13.07 -7.35
C GLU A 281 9.04 12.22 -8.02
N LYS A 282 9.51 11.15 -7.36
CA LYS A 282 10.54 10.25 -7.88
C LYS A 282 10.08 9.57 -9.16
N ARG A 283 8.83 9.08 -9.19
CA ARG A 283 8.20 8.50 -10.38
C ARG A 283 8.07 9.53 -11.50
N SER A 284 7.50 10.70 -11.21
CA SER A 284 7.35 11.79 -12.18
C SER A 284 8.69 12.22 -12.78
N ARG A 285 9.74 12.28 -11.96
CA ARG A 285 11.10 12.58 -12.40
C ARG A 285 11.66 11.51 -13.32
N GLN A 286 11.42 10.22 -13.04
CA GLN A 286 11.81 9.13 -13.95
C GLN A 286 11.08 9.24 -15.30
N LEU A 287 9.76 9.50 -15.28
CA LEU A 287 8.98 9.72 -16.49
C LEU A 287 9.45 10.95 -17.29
N ASN A 288 9.73 12.07 -16.62
CA ASN A 288 10.32 13.25 -17.26
C ASN A 288 11.66 12.93 -17.94
N ARG A 289 12.53 12.14 -17.31
CA ARG A 289 13.80 11.72 -17.95
C ARG A 289 13.55 10.94 -19.23
N ILE A 290 12.55 10.07 -19.27
CA ILE A 290 12.17 9.32 -20.47
C ILE A 290 11.63 10.25 -21.56
N LEU A 291 10.75 11.19 -21.20
CA LEU A 291 10.23 12.21 -22.13
C LEU A 291 11.36 13.06 -22.72
N MET A 292 12.26 13.60 -21.88
CA MET A 292 13.38 14.42 -22.33
C MET A 292 14.34 13.67 -23.24
N ARG A 293 14.63 12.38 -22.95
CA ARG A 293 15.45 11.52 -23.83
C ARG A 293 14.85 11.35 -25.22
N LYS A 294 13.52 11.49 -25.35
CA LYS A 294 12.78 11.43 -26.61
C LYS A 294 12.53 12.81 -27.24
N GLY A 295 13.13 13.87 -26.69
CA GLY A 295 12.98 15.24 -27.18
C GLY A 295 11.64 15.89 -26.84
N LEU A 296 10.92 15.36 -25.84
CA LEU A 296 9.65 15.90 -25.36
C LEU A 296 9.86 16.75 -24.10
N ASP A 297 8.95 17.70 -23.88
CA ASP A 297 8.98 18.57 -22.72
C ASP A 297 8.72 17.76 -21.41
N PRO A 298 9.43 18.09 -20.31
CA PRO A 298 9.26 17.43 -19.01
C PRO A 298 8.00 17.94 -18.28
N ILE A 299 6.83 17.67 -18.86
CA ILE A 299 5.51 18.18 -18.47
C ILE A 299 5.13 17.97 -16.99
N PHE A 300 5.66 16.94 -16.31
CA PHE A 300 5.33 16.72 -14.90
C PHE A 300 5.99 17.75 -13.98
N MET A 301 7.02 18.48 -14.44
CA MET A 301 7.66 19.55 -13.65
C MET A 301 6.71 20.73 -13.41
N GLU A 302 5.73 20.94 -14.30
CA GLU A 302 4.75 22.02 -14.21
C GLU A 302 3.50 21.63 -13.40
N MET A 303 3.46 20.40 -12.88
CA MET A 303 2.33 19.83 -12.17
C MET A 303 2.58 19.79 -10.66
N ASP A 304 1.54 20.10 -9.88
CA ASP A 304 1.55 19.82 -8.44
C ASP A 304 1.50 18.30 -8.16
N GLU A 305 1.75 17.89 -6.93
CA GLU A 305 1.82 16.48 -6.54
C GLU A 305 0.53 15.68 -6.89
N LYS A 306 -0.65 16.29 -6.72
CA LYS A 306 -1.93 15.63 -7.02
C LYS A 306 -2.13 15.47 -8.52
N GLN A 307 -1.77 16.49 -9.29
CA GLN A 307 -1.79 16.45 -10.75
C GLN A 307 -0.81 15.41 -11.28
N GLN A 308 0.41 15.35 -10.73
CA GLN A 308 1.40 14.34 -11.08
C GLN A 308 0.88 12.93 -10.83
N LEU A 309 0.23 12.69 -9.68
CA LEU A 309 -0.37 11.39 -9.34
C LEU A 309 -1.36 10.94 -10.41
N ILE A 310 -2.37 11.78 -10.70
CA ILE A 310 -3.47 11.45 -11.62
C ILE A 310 -2.96 11.33 -13.07
N ALA A 311 -2.13 12.28 -13.53
CA ALA A 311 -1.65 12.31 -14.91
C ALA A 311 -0.73 11.12 -15.23
N ALA A 312 0.20 10.79 -14.32
CA ALA A 312 1.09 9.66 -14.51
C ALA A 312 0.35 8.32 -14.38
N ASN A 313 -0.63 8.21 -13.47
CA ASN A 313 -1.50 7.03 -13.39
C ASN A 313 -2.26 6.82 -14.71
N SER A 314 -2.87 7.87 -15.27
CA SER A 314 -3.55 7.80 -16.56
C SER A 314 -2.64 7.26 -17.67
N MET A 315 -1.45 7.86 -17.82
CA MET A 315 -0.45 7.46 -18.80
C MET A 315 -0.12 5.98 -18.68
N LEU A 316 0.28 5.55 -17.48
CA LEU A 316 0.78 4.21 -17.24
C LEU A 316 -0.33 3.15 -17.31
N ARG A 317 -1.54 3.44 -16.79
CA ARG A 317 -2.71 2.55 -16.94
C ARG A 317 -3.05 2.31 -18.40
N HIS A 318 -3.04 3.37 -19.22
CA HIS A 318 -3.36 3.25 -20.64
C HIS A 318 -2.32 2.41 -21.37
N MET A 319 -1.03 2.65 -21.10
CA MET A 319 0.06 1.83 -21.63
C MET A 319 -0.06 0.37 -21.17
N ALA A 320 -0.34 0.13 -19.89
CA ALA A 320 -0.44 -1.21 -19.31
C ALA A 320 -1.57 -2.00 -19.98
N LYS A 321 -2.73 -1.36 -20.21
CA LYS A 321 -3.87 -1.97 -20.91
C LYS A 321 -3.57 -2.33 -22.37
N ILE A 322 -2.71 -1.57 -23.04
CA ILE A 322 -2.26 -1.90 -24.40
C ILE A 322 -1.25 -3.06 -24.37
N ALA A 323 -0.34 -3.05 -23.40
CA ALA A 323 0.71 -4.07 -23.26
C ALA A 323 0.16 -5.44 -22.80
N ASP A 324 -0.87 -5.42 -21.97
CA ASP A 324 -1.61 -6.60 -21.51
C ASP A 324 -3.05 -6.22 -21.11
N PRO A 325 -4.05 -6.51 -21.96
CA PRO A 325 -5.45 -6.20 -21.69
C PRO A 325 -6.06 -7.01 -20.55
N ASP A 326 -5.54 -8.22 -20.30
CA ASP A 326 -6.16 -9.21 -19.42
C ASP A 326 -5.52 -9.23 -18.03
N ASN A 327 -4.27 -8.78 -17.90
CA ASN A 327 -3.55 -8.78 -16.64
C ASN A 327 -2.87 -7.43 -16.38
N LYS A 328 -3.49 -6.64 -15.49
CA LYS A 328 -2.97 -5.34 -15.04
C LYS A 328 -1.50 -5.40 -14.60
N MET A 329 -1.17 -6.31 -13.68
CA MET A 329 0.19 -6.42 -13.14
C MET A 329 1.23 -6.74 -14.21
N GLU A 330 0.89 -7.63 -15.13
CA GLU A 330 1.75 -7.97 -16.26
C GLU A 330 1.90 -6.80 -17.23
N GLY A 331 0.83 -6.06 -17.48
CA GLY A 331 0.84 -4.83 -18.26
C GLY A 331 1.79 -3.79 -17.68
N TYR A 332 1.70 -3.53 -16.37
CA TYR A 332 2.62 -2.63 -15.67
C TYR A 332 4.07 -3.11 -15.77
N ARG A 333 4.33 -4.42 -15.56
CA ARG A 333 5.69 -4.99 -15.69
C ARG A 333 6.28 -4.76 -17.08
N LYS A 334 5.51 -5.07 -18.14
CA LYS A 334 5.92 -4.84 -19.53
C LYS A 334 6.20 -3.37 -19.80
N VAL A 335 5.34 -2.47 -19.31
CA VAL A 335 5.49 -1.02 -19.49
C VAL A 335 6.72 -0.48 -18.77
N SER A 336 6.95 -0.86 -17.51
CA SER A 336 8.13 -0.40 -16.77
C SER A 336 9.42 -0.88 -17.42
N ASN A 337 9.49 -2.17 -17.79
CA ASN A 337 10.65 -2.70 -18.52
C ASN A 337 10.85 -1.95 -19.86
N TYR A 338 9.77 -1.72 -20.61
CA TYR A 338 9.80 -0.96 -21.86
C TYR A 338 10.33 0.47 -21.67
N LEU A 339 9.88 1.16 -20.62
CA LEU A 339 10.25 2.54 -20.31
C LEU A 339 11.68 2.67 -19.76
N GLU A 340 12.13 1.72 -18.95
CA GLU A 340 13.50 1.69 -18.41
C GLU A 340 14.53 1.32 -19.49
N MET A 341 14.15 0.46 -20.44
CA MET A 341 14.96 0.13 -21.62
C MET A 341 14.95 1.23 -22.70
N ALA A 342 14.51 2.46 -22.38
CA ALA A 342 14.29 3.55 -23.34
C ALA A 342 15.48 3.89 -24.25
N GLU A 343 16.71 3.55 -23.85
CA GLU A 343 17.93 3.69 -24.67
C GLU A 343 17.93 2.82 -25.94
N TYR A 344 17.12 1.76 -26.00
CA TYR A 344 17.06 0.80 -27.12
C TYR A 344 15.73 0.81 -27.89
N LEU A 345 14.83 1.75 -27.59
CA LEU A 345 13.48 1.80 -28.16
C LEU A 345 13.50 2.20 -29.65
N GLN A 346 13.24 1.24 -30.54
CA GLN A 346 13.06 1.45 -31.99
C GLN A 346 11.61 1.78 -32.38
N ASP A 347 10.59 1.32 -31.64
CA ASP A 347 9.17 1.63 -31.85
C ASP A 347 8.64 2.46 -30.66
N ASN A 348 8.00 3.60 -30.94
CA ASN A 348 7.48 4.53 -29.92
C ASN A 348 5.96 4.40 -29.69
N LYS A 349 5.24 3.53 -30.40
CA LYS A 349 3.77 3.45 -30.35
C LYS A 349 3.19 3.37 -28.95
N LEU A 350 3.82 2.59 -28.06
CA LEU A 350 3.35 2.42 -26.70
C LEU A 350 3.54 3.70 -25.86
N LEU A 351 4.67 4.38 -26.05
CA LEU A 351 4.94 5.67 -25.40
C LEU A 351 3.99 6.76 -25.92
N ASP A 352 3.78 6.82 -27.24
CA ASP A 352 2.88 7.79 -27.88
C ASP A 352 1.42 7.63 -27.40
N ALA A 353 0.97 6.38 -27.22
CA ALA A 353 -0.34 6.10 -26.63
C ALA A 353 -0.43 6.58 -25.18
N GLY A 354 0.61 6.34 -24.38
CA GLY A 354 0.70 6.85 -23.01
C GLY A 354 0.63 8.39 -22.94
N ILE A 355 1.36 9.07 -23.82
CA ILE A 355 1.35 10.54 -23.92
C ILE A 355 -0.03 11.04 -24.31
N THR A 356 -0.73 10.37 -25.23
CA THR A 356 -2.09 10.74 -25.65
C THR A 356 -3.06 10.67 -24.47
N ALA A 357 -3.03 9.58 -23.70
CA ALA A 357 -3.86 9.42 -22.50
C ALA A 357 -3.50 10.42 -21.40
N LEU A 358 -2.23 10.82 -21.32
CA LEU A 358 -1.80 11.89 -20.45
C LEU A 358 -2.42 13.22 -20.90
N THR A 359 -2.30 13.58 -22.18
CA THR A 359 -2.83 14.85 -22.70
C THR A 359 -4.33 14.96 -22.55
N ASP A 360 -5.08 13.88 -22.72
CA ASP A 360 -6.53 13.90 -22.57
C ASP A 360 -6.94 14.23 -21.12
N ASN A 361 -6.20 13.73 -20.13
CA ASN A 361 -6.43 14.05 -18.72
C ASN A 361 -5.78 15.37 -18.27
N ALA A 362 -4.70 15.79 -18.93
CA ALA A 362 -4.03 17.07 -18.74
C ALA A 362 -4.62 18.21 -19.59
N SER A 363 -5.61 17.94 -20.46
CA SER A 363 -6.21 18.87 -21.43
C SER A 363 -6.94 20.06 -20.82
N LYS A 364 -6.99 20.15 -19.49
CA LYS A 364 -7.35 21.37 -18.78
C LYS A 364 -6.20 22.37 -18.64
N ILE A 365 -4.92 22.02 -18.91
CA ILE A 365 -3.78 22.85 -18.46
C ILE A 365 -2.60 23.02 -19.47
N ILE A 366 -2.19 22.08 -20.34
CA ILE A 366 -0.94 22.28 -21.12
C ILE A 366 -1.01 21.80 -22.58
N THR A 367 -0.54 22.65 -23.51
CA THR A 367 -0.33 22.31 -24.93
C THR A 367 1.01 21.60 -25.09
N ILE A 368 1.02 20.29 -25.31
CA ILE A 368 2.27 19.56 -25.61
C ILE A 368 2.71 19.90 -27.04
N LYS A 369 3.94 20.38 -27.22
CA LYS A 369 4.55 20.45 -28.56
C LYS A 369 4.87 19.02 -29.02
N GLN A 370 4.15 18.54 -30.04
CA GLN A 370 4.51 17.31 -30.72
C GLN A 370 5.83 17.51 -31.49
N PRO A 371 6.70 16.49 -31.54
CA PRO A 371 7.95 16.58 -32.29
C PRO A 371 7.66 16.79 -33.77
N ALA A 372 8.37 17.75 -34.37
CA ALA A 372 8.35 17.93 -35.82
C ALA A 372 8.85 16.63 -36.46
N LEU A 373 7.96 15.93 -37.17
CA LEU A 373 8.33 14.85 -38.07
C LEU A 373 9.35 15.43 -39.06
N LEU A 374 10.63 15.10 -38.88
CA LEU A 374 11.67 15.35 -39.87
C LEU A 374 11.33 14.47 -41.08
N GLY A 375 10.58 15.04 -42.01
CA GLY A 375 10.30 14.47 -43.30
C GLY A 375 11.52 14.60 -44.21
N LYS A 376 12.08 13.44 -44.55
CA LYS A 376 12.98 13.11 -45.67
C LYS A 376 14.37 13.75 -45.72
#